data_AF-A0A452XHB9-F1
#
_entry.id   AF-A0A452XHB9-F1
#
_cell.length_a   1.000
_cell.length_b   1.000
_cell.length_c   1.000
_cell.angle_alpha   90.00
_cell.angle_beta   90.00
_cell.angle_gamma   90.00
#
_symmetry.space_group_name_H-M   'P 1'
#
loop_
_entity.id
_entity.type
_entity.pdbx_description
1 polymer ?
#
loop_
_entity_poly.entity_id
_entity_poly.type
_entity_poly.pdbx_seq_one_letter_code
_entity_poly.pdbx_strand_id
1 'polypeptide(L)'
;CDPDLANISIPANDDTALQALEPAWITARQIEAGRRAITRYARRGGKIWVRIFPDKPVTLRPTETRMGSGKGSPEYWVGSLLSFRSFFELQ
;
A
#
# COMPACT_ATOMS: atom_id res chain seq x y z
N CYS A 1 10.70 5.21 25.19
CA CYS A 1 11.42 5.14 23.90
C CYS A 1 10.70 4.11 23.04
N ASP A 2 9.59 4.50 22.43
CA ASP A 2 8.82 3.63 21.54
C ASP A 2 9.13 4.00 20.08
N PRO A 3 9.71 3.08 19.29
CA PRO A 3 10.06 3.33 17.89
C PRO A 3 8.84 3.48 16.95
N ASP A 4 7.62 3.24 17.45
CA ASP A 4 6.38 3.25 16.64
C ASP A 4 5.80 4.65 16.39
N LEU A 5 6.20 5.67 17.17
CA LEU A 5 5.69 7.04 17.01
C LEU A 5 6.31 7.78 15.82
N ALA A 6 7.43 7.31 15.27
CA ALA A 6 8.16 7.97 14.19
C ALA A 6 7.40 7.97 12.84
N ASN A 7 6.36 7.14 12.70
CA ASN A 7 5.58 7.03 11.47
C ASN A 7 4.21 7.73 11.54
N ILE A 8 3.87 8.32 12.70
CA ILE A 8 2.59 9.01 12.93
C ILE A 8 2.69 10.50 12.53
N SER A 9 3.89 11.09 12.57
CA SER A 9 4.08 12.48 12.17
C SER A 9 4.16 12.61 10.65
N ILE A 10 3.17 13.28 10.06
CA ILE A 10 3.27 13.86 8.72
C ILE A 10 4.46 14.84 8.76
N PRO A 11 5.47 14.69 7.88
CA PRO A 11 6.59 15.62 7.87
C PRO A 11 6.06 17.05 7.64
N ALA A 12 6.52 18.01 8.44
CA ALA A 12 6.02 19.38 8.53
C ALA A 12 6.31 20.26 7.29
N ASN A 13 6.53 19.65 6.13
CA ASN A 13 6.58 20.36 4.86
C ASN A 13 5.13 20.55 4.39
N ASP A 14 4.83 21.59 3.60
CA ASP A 14 3.49 21.93 3.07
C ASP A 14 2.87 20.84 2.14
N ASP A 15 3.30 19.60 2.25
CA ASP A 15 2.93 18.43 1.48
C ASP A 15 1.72 17.73 2.11
N THR A 16 0.72 17.42 1.28
CA THR A 16 -0.48 16.70 1.74
C THR A 16 -0.20 15.20 1.73
N ALA A 17 -0.39 14.51 2.86
CA ALA A 17 -0.16 13.06 2.96
C ALA A 17 -1.45 12.26 3.19
N LEU A 18 -1.52 11.06 2.60
CA LEU A 18 -2.59 10.09 2.84
C LEU A 18 -2.16 9.07 3.88
N GLN A 19 -2.86 9.04 5.02
CA GLN A 19 -2.60 8.16 6.16
C GLN A 19 -3.60 6.99 6.19
N ALA A 20 -3.12 5.80 6.54
CA ALA A 20 -3.99 4.66 6.81
C ALA A 20 -4.57 4.77 8.22
N LEU A 21 -5.89 4.73 8.37
CA LEU A 21 -6.53 4.72 9.69
C LEU A 21 -6.52 3.32 10.31
N GLU A 22 -6.65 2.30 9.48
CA GLU A 22 -6.76 0.91 9.91
C GLU A 22 -5.64 0.06 9.30
N PRO A 23 -5.21 -1.02 9.99
CA PRO A 23 -4.24 -1.94 9.42
C PRO A 23 -4.90 -2.74 8.29
N ALA A 24 -4.29 -2.72 7.11
CA ALA A 24 -4.84 -3.38 5.94
C ALA A 24 -3.76 -4.00 5.05
N TRP A 25 -4.16 -5.03 4.31
CA TRP A 25 -3.37 -5.65 3.26
C TRP A 25 -3.75 -5.03 1.93
N ILE A 26 -2.81 -4.29 1.33
CA ILE A 26 -3.04 -3.62 0.04
C ILE A 26 -2.29 -4.36 -1.06
N THR A 27 -3.00 -4.71 -2.11
CA THR A 27 -2.43 -5.34 -3.30
C THR A 27 -1.66 -4.34 -4.15
N ALA A 28 -0.65 -4.83 -4.89
CA ALA A 28 0.09 -4.00 -5.85
C ALA A 28 -0.82 -3.28 -6.87
N ARG A 29 -1.93 -3.92 -7.27
CA ARG A 29 -2.93 -3.35 -8.19
C ARG A 29 -3.66 -2.15 -7.58
N GLN A 30 -3.98 -2.20 -6.29
CA GLN A 30 -4.62 -1.09 -5.58
C GLN A 30 -3.68 0.10 -5.39
N ILE A 31 -2.39 -0.16 -5.12
CA ILE A 31 -1.37 0.89 -5.04
C ILE A 31 -1.27 1.64 -6.37
N GLU A 32 -1.23 0.91 -7.49
CA GLU A 32 -1.18 1.51 -8.82
C GLU A 32 -2.49 2.23 -9.20
N ALA A 33 -3.64 1.68 -8.81
CA ALA A 33 -4.93 2.37 -8.98
C ALA A 33 -4.97 3.70 -8.22
N GLY A 34 -4.44 3.74 -7.00
CA GLY A 34 -4.29 4.95 -6.19
C GLY A 34 -3.37 5.96 -6.86
N ARG A 35 -2.18 5.54 -7.29
CA ARG A 35 -1.22 6.39 -8.03
C ARG A 35 -1.86 7.00 -9.27
N ARG A 36 -2.56 6.20 -10.07
CA ARG A 36 -3.26 6.66 -11.28
C ARG A 36 -4.38 7.65 -10.96
N ALA A 37 -5.14 7.42 -9.88
CA ALA A 37 -6.18 8.34 -9.43
C ALA A 37 -5.58 9.70 -9.04
N ILE A 38 -4.56 9.69 -8.18
CA ILE A 38 -3.86 10.91 -7.73
C ILE A 38 -3.28 11.68 -8.92
N THR A 39 -2.60 10.98 -9.84
CA THR A 39 -2.02 11.60 -11.05
C THR A 39 -3.07 12.29 -11.92
N ARG A 40 -4.32 11.79 -11.96
CA ARG A 40 -5.41 12.44 -12.70
C ARG A 40 -5.84 13.76 -12.06
N TYR A 41 -5.88 13.83 -10.73
CA TYR A 41 -6.25 15.05 -10.01
C TYR A 41 -5.12 16.08 -9.99
N ALA A 42 -3.86 15.64 -9.92
CA ALA A 42 -2.67 16.50 -9.84
C ALA A 42 -2.30 17.22 -11.16
N ARG A 43 -2.98 16.95 -12.29
CA ARG A 43 -2.81 17.65 -13.60
C ARG A 43 -1.38 18.14 -13.89
N ARG A 44 -0.44 17.21 -14.11
CA ARG A 44 0.99 17.43 -14.48
C ARG A 44 1.85 18.26 -13.51
N GLY A 45 1.28 18.84 -12.46
CA GLY A 45 2.02 19.52 -11.40
C GLY A 45 2.10 18.63 -10.17
N GLY A 46 3.27 18.56 -9.55
CA GLY A 46 3.44 17.91 -8.25
C GLY A 46 4.16 16.56 -8.30
N LYS A 47 4.90 16.28 -7.22
CA LYS A 47 5.71 15.07 -7.07
C LYS A 47 4.95 14.09 -6.17
N ILE A 48 4.66 12.91 -6.71
CA ILE A 48 3.95 11.86 -5.98
C ILE A 48 4.98 10.88 -5.42
N TRP A 49 4.94 10.66 -4.11
CA TRP A 49 5.75 9.64 -3.46
C TRP A 49 4.87 8.48 -2.97
N VAL A 50 5.35 7.26 -3.20
CA VAL A 50 4.70 6.03 -2.74
C VAL A 50 5.63 5.37 -1.73
N ARG A 51 5.19 5.28 -0.47
CA ARG A 51 6.01 4.74 0.65
C ARG A 51 5.77 3.27 0.95
N ILE A 52 4.80 2.66 0.28
CA ILE A 52 4.46 1.25 0.42
C ILE A 52 5.11 0.42 -0.69
N PHE A 53 5.73 -0.69 -0.29
CA PHE A 53 6.31 -1.66 -1.22
C PHE A 53 5.61 -3.02 -1.04
N PRO A 54 5.20 -3.70 -2.12
CA PRO A 54 4.56 -5.00 -2.03
C PRO A 54 5.62 -6.10 -1.91
N ASP A 55 5.96 -6.47 -0.68
CA ASP A 55 7.02 -7.43 -0.33
C ASP A 55 6.51 -8.87 -0.16
N LYS A 56 5.22 -9.07 0.14
CA LYS A 56 4.67 -10.37 0.50
C LYS A 56 3.94 -11.02 -0.67
N PRO A 57 4.38 -12.20 -1.14
CA PRO A 57 3.65 -12.96 -2.15
C PRO A 57 2.46 -13.69 -1.50
N VAL A 58 1.26 -13.53 -2.07
CA VAL A 58 0.06 -14.28 -1.68
C VAL A 58 -0.23 -15.33 -2.72
N THR A 59 -0.32 -16.58 -2.25
CA THR A 59 -0.66 -17.74 -3.06
C THR A 59 -2.17 -17.96 -3.03
N LEU A 60 -2.79 -18.08 -4.19
CA LEU A 60 -4.19 -18.46 -4.29
C LEU A 60 -4.31 -19.86 -4.88
N ARG A 61 -5.40 -20.53 -4.55
CA ARG A 61 -5.79 -21.78 -5.16
C ARG A 61 -7.09 -21.55 -5.92
N PRO A 62 -7.19 -21.96 -7.20
CA PRO A 62 -8.43 -21.80 -7.94
C PRO A 62 -9.57 -22.58 -7.28
N THR A 63 -10.74 -21.96 -7.23
CA THR A 63 -11.96 -22.47 -6.57
C THR A 63 -12.40 -23.83 -7.09
N GLU A 64 -12.01 -24.20 -8.31
CA GLU A 64 -12.37 -25.47 -8.95
C GLU A 64 -11.69 -26.69 -8.34
N THR A 65 -10.70 -26.51 -7.46
CA THR A 65 -9.87 -27.61 -6.96
C THR A 65 -10.16 -27.98 -5.50
N ARG A 66 -10.28 -29.28 -5.21
CA ARG A 66 -10.53 -29.84 -3.86
C ARG A 66 -9.31 -29.74 -2.96
N MET A 67 -9.49 -29.57 -1.65
CA MET A 67 -8.40 -29.45 -0.66
C MET A 67 -7.35 -30.57 -0.75
N GLY A 68 -6.07 -30.26 -0.50
CA GLY A 68 -4.92 -31.16 -0.67
C GLY A 68 -4.13 -30.94 -1.99
N SER A 69 -2.86 -31.36 -2.05
CA SER A 69 -1.85 -31.10 -3.12
C SER A 69 -0.88 -29.93 -2.92
N GLY A 70 -0.66 -29.48 -1.67
CA GLY A 70 0.36 -28.47 -1.34
C GLY A 70 -0.09 -27.02 -1.53
N LYS A 71 0.86 -26.09 -1.43
CA LYS A 71 0.63 -24.64 -1.53
C LYS A 71 0.53 -24.23 -3.02
N GLY A 72 -0.47 -23.43 -3.37
CA GLY A 72 -0.68 -22.94 -4.74
C GLY A 72 0.40 -21.96 -5.23
N SER A 73 0.30 -21.56 -6.49
CA SER A 73 1.19 -20.58 -7.10
C SER A 73 0.96 -19.17 -6.53
N PRO A 74 2.00 -18.32 -6.39
CA PRO A 74 1.83 -16.93 -6.00
C PRO A 74 1.15 -16.13 -7.12
N GLU A 75 -0.02 -15.55 -6.84
CA GLU A 75 -0.82 -14.82 -7.84
C GLU A 75 -0.66 -13.30 -7.74
N TYR A 76 -0.53 -12.77 -6.52
CA TYR A 76 -0.39 -11.33 -6.32
C TYR A 76 0.48 -10.98 -5.12
N TRP A 77 1.03 -9.77 -5.19
CA TRP A 77 1.88 -9.22 -4.14
C TRP A 77 1.11 -8.22 -3.31
N VAL A 78 1.32 -8.29 -2.00
CA VAL A 78 0.65 -7.48 -0.99
C VAL A 78 1.69 -6.74 -0.17
N GLY A 79 1.42 -5.46 0.06
CA GLY A 79 2.10 -4.66 1.08
C GLY A 79 1.27 -4.63 2.36
N SER A 80 1.93 -4.79 3.50
CA SER A 80 1.29 -4.63 4.81
C SER A 80 1.33 -3.15 5.24
N LEU A 81 0.17 -2.59 5.55
CA LEU A 81 0.08 -1.30 6.23
C LEU A 81 -0.28 -1.49 7.69
N LEU A 82 0.50 -0.86 8.54
CA LEU A 82 0.14 -0.64 9.93
C LEU A 82 -0.76 0.60 10.01
N SER A 83 -1.60 0.64 11.04
CA SER A 83 -2.43 1.81 11.34
C SER A 83 -1.55 3.05 11.58
N PHE A 84 -2.11 4.22 11.25
CA PHE A 84 -1.48 5.53 11.35
C PHE A 84 -0.20 5.72 10.51
N ARG A 85 0.03 4.86 9.50
CA ARG A 85 1.15 5.00 8.57
C ARG A 85 0.76 5.80 7.33
N SER A 86 1.54 6.81 6.98
CA SER A 86 1.42 7.56 5.73
C SER A 86 1.98 6.75 4.55
N PHE A 87 1.22 6.64 3.45
CA PHE A 87 1.59 5.80 2.31
C PHE A 87 1.59 6.51 0.95
N PHE A 88 0.90 7.64 0.84
CA PHE A 88 1.06 8.58 -0.27
C PHE A 88 1.44 9.97 0.24
N GLU A 89 2.34 10.63 -0.46
CA GLU A 89 2.67 12.04 -0.23
C GLU A 89 2.54 12.79 -1.56
N LEU A 90 1.96 13.98 -1.47
CA LEU A 90 1.74 14.91 -2.56
C LEU A 90 2.45 16.21 -2.24
N GLN A 91 3.38 16.56 -3.13
CA GLN A 91 3.99 17.88 -3.23
C GLN A 91 3.41 18.62 -4.43
#